data_AF-A0A0V1PGP4-F1
#
_entry.id   AF-A0A0V1PGP4-F1
#
_cell.length_a   1.000
_cell.length_b   1.000
_cell.length_c   1.000
_cell.angle_alpha   90.00
_cell.angle_beta   90.00
_cell.angle_gamma   90.00
#
_symmetry.space_group_name_H-M   'P 1'
#
loop_
_entity.id
_entity.type
_entity.pdbx_description
1 polymer ?
#
loop_
_entity_poly.entity_id
_entity_poly.type
_entity_poly.pdbx_seq_one_letter_code
_entity_poly.pdbx_strand_id
1 'polypeptide(L)'
;MDDVLKLLSRSILLRYGCILWSQASTYSELYKDLSSKIHLLEPYFDREQSFKFLVDSFGKKVSGEYKQKRMEELSFLNIQGKVDLTNPDNQFMLIEDYGKLSGLPPPENPVQIFFGRLIKFGMNKVVSRYNLKDRIFIGNTSMDPILSFLMANIGEVQSGDLVLDPYVGSGSILLPAAHFGGYCVGVEIDYNVLHGKSKPSRCTASARHPDECIRANFKQYGLEAKYVDVLVADSSKSSIWTSHARFDCILTDPPYGIREKGAKVKRKQLPDFWLLKDRSTETVHYPSKAKYCLNDLVLDLLNFAATCLTEGGHLVYWLPVCKNQFDEAQIPKHPCLKIVSTSLQLLTKTYGRVLISMSDYIEPETSEWEFLVIIGIKEGRLVLGSKRIHIVRVRGGNRKYRALRLETGNYSWGSEGCTRKTRIIDVVYNASNNELVRTKTLVKSAIVVIDATPFRQWYENHYALPIGRKKGAKLTEQEEAIFNATRSKAAEKKLAKRRITAKVEPALEEQFQSGRLLACITSRPGQVGRADGYVLEGKELEFYLRKIKAKKSK
;
A
#
# COMPACT_ATOMS: atom_id res chain seq x y z
N MET A 1 5.29 -39.36 -2.05
CA MET A 1 3.94 -39.25 -2.67
C MET A 1 3.02 -38.39 -1.80
N ASP A 2 3.06 -38.59 -0.48
CA ASP A 2 2.23 -37.85 0.49
C ASP A 2 2.41 -36.33 0.44
N ASP A 3 3.63 -35.83 0.25
CA ASP A 3 3.86 -34.37 0.16
C ASP A 3 3.17 -33.75 -1.06
N VAL A 4 3.15 -34.46 -2.19
CA VAL A 4 2.44 -34.03 -3.41
C VAL A 4 0.93 -34.04 -3.17
N LEU A 5 0.41 -35.06 -2.47
CA LEU A 5 -1.00 -35.13 -2.09
C LEU A 5 -1.39 -33.97 -1.15
N LYS A 6 -0.55 -33.67 -0.15
CA LYS A 6 -0.73 -32.52 0.75
C LYS A 6 -0.74 -31.21 -0.03
N LEU A 7 0.23 -31.00 -0.92
CA LEU A 7 0.33 -29.79 -1.74
C LEU A 7 -0.89 -29.62 -2.66
N LEU A 8 -1.32 -30.67 -3.35
CA LEU A 8 -2.50 -30.64 -4.23
C LEU A 8 -3.81 -30.49 -3.45
N SER A 9 -3.87 -30.94 -2.19
CA SER A 9 -5.04 -30.81 -1.32
C SER A 9 -5.36 -29.37 -0.93
N ARG A 10 -4.50 -28.40 -1.27
CA ARG A 10 -4.70 -26.97 -0.99
C ARG A 10 -4.40 -26.06 -2.17
N SER A 11 -3.66 -26.54 -3.17
CA SER A 11 -3.21 -25.69 -4.28
C SER A 11 -4.36 -25.23 -5.16
N ILE A 12 -4.43 -23.91 -5.36
CA ILE A 12 -5.44 -23.24 -6.19
C ILE A 12 -4.97 -23.03 -7.62
N LEU A 13 -3.67 -22.85 -7.82
CA LEU A 13 -3.08 -22.53 -9.13
C LEU A 13 -2.61 -23.77 -9.89
N LEU A 14 -2.40 -24.90 -9.18
CA LEU A 14 -2.08 -26.17 -9.82
C LEU A 14 -3.36 -26.87 -10.23
N ARG A 15 -3.38 -27.39 -11.46
CA ARG A 15 -4.52 -28.16 -11.98
C ARG A 15 -4.50 -29.60 -11.46
N TYR A 16 -3.32 -30.21 -11.41
CA TYR A 16 -3.11 -31.60 -10.99
C TYR A 16 -1.62 -31.88 -10.80
N GLY A 17 -1.30 -33.02 -10.18
CA GLY A 17 0.04 -33.60 -10.19
C GLY A 17 0.00 -35.04 -10.69
N CYS A 18 1.06 -35.43 -11.39
CA CYS A 18 1.20 -36.73 -12.04
C CYS A 18 2.56 -37.35 -11.72
N ILE A 19 2.60 -38.68 -11.71
CA ILE A 19 3.84 -39.44 -11.86
C ILE A 19 4.16 -39.46 -13.35
N LEU A 20 5.29 -38.85 -13.73
CA LEU A 20 5.74 -38.84 -15.11
C LEU A 20 6.35 -40.19 -15.47
N TRP A 21 5.89 -40.80 -16.56
CA TRP A 21 6.41 -42.08 -17.06
C TRP A 21 7.22 -41.89 -18.35
N SER A 22 6.75 -41.01 -19.23
CA SER A 22 7.42 -40.70 -20.48
C SER A 22 7.22 -39.23 -20.87
N GLN A 23 8.23 -38.68 -21.55
CA GLN A 23 8.24 -37.34 -22.11
C GLN A 23 8.96 -37.40 -23.46
N ALA A 24 8.36 -36.82 -24.49
CA ALA A 24 8.95 -36.78 -25.82
C ALA A 24 8.51 -35.54 -26.62
N SER A 25 9.21 -35.26 -27.73
CA SER A 25 8.84 -34.19 -28.65
C SER A 25 7.89 -34.68 -29.75
N THR A 26 7.84 -35.99 -29.99
CA THR A 26 6.95 -36.61 -30.98
C THR A 26 6.23 -37.82 -30.40
N TYR A 27 5.08 -38.14 -30.98
CA TYR A 27 4.29 -39.31 -30.57
C TYR A 27 5.02 -40.64 -30.80
N SER A 28 5.75 -40.76 -31.91
CA SER A 28 6.53 -41.96 -32.23
C SER A 28 7.59 -42.23 -31.15
N GLU A 29 8.32 -41.20 -30.73
CA GLU A 29 9.30 -41.30 -29.64
C GLU A 29 8.63 -41.65 -28.30
N LEU A 30 7.51 -41.00 -27.98
CA LEU A 30 6.74 -41.28 -26.77
C LEU A 30 6.32 -42.75 -26.70
N TYR A 31 5.75 -43.28 -27.79
CA TYR A 31 5.26 -44.65 -27.84
C TYR A 31 6.40 -45.66 -27.78
N LYS A 32 7.54 -45.37 -28.42
CA LYS A 32 8.74 -46.19 -28.33
C LYS A 32 9.29 -46.25 -26.90
N ASP A 33 9.38 -45.10 -26.23
CA ASP A 33 9.83 -45.02 -24.84
C ASP A 33 8.88 -45.74 -23.89
N LEU A 34 7.57 -45.52 -24.00
CA LEU A 34 6.56 -46.23 -23.21
C LEU A 34 6.62 -47.74 -23.41
N SER A 35 6.76 -48.20 -24.66
CA SER A 35 6.88 -49.62 -24.97
C SER A 35 8.11 -50.25 -24.29
N SER A 36 9.24 -49.54 -24.25
CA SER A 36 10.45 -50.01 -23.56
C SER A 36 10.30 -50.13 -22.04
N LYS A 37 9.38 -49.37 -21.45
CA LYS A 37 9.13 -49.29 -20.00
C LYS A 37 7.88 -50.06 -19.56
N ILE A 38 7.21 -50.77 -20.46
CA ILE A 38 5.90 -51.36 -20.19
C ILE A 38 5.89 -52.28 -18.96
N HIS A 39 6.97 -53.05 -18.77
CA HIS A 39 7.19 -53.93 -17.61
C HIS A 39 7.19 -53.20 -16.26
N LEU A 40 7.54 -51.91 -16.23
CA LEU A 40 7.48 -51.08 -15.01
C LEU A 40 6.07 -50.54 -14.74
N LEU A 41 5.20 -50.54 -15.75
CA LEU A 41 3.84 -49.99 -15.71
C LEU A 41 2.77 -51.08 -15.49
N GLU A 42 3.11 -52.35 -15.79
CA GLU A 42 2.27 -53.53 -15.61
C GLU A 42 1.52 -53.61 -14.27
N PRO A 43 2.11 -53.23 -13.10
CA PRO A 43 1.39 -53.25 -11.83
C PRO A 43 0.10 -52.40 -11.80
N TYR A 44 -0.06 -51.45 -12.72
CA TYR A 44 -1.24 -50.58 -12.84
C TYR A 44 -2.20 -51.01 -13.95
N PHE A 45 -1.90 -52.10 -14.67
CA PHE A 45 -2.65 -52.57 -15.85
C PHE A 45 -3.47 -53.84 -15.59
N ASP A 46 -3.53 -54.27 -14.33
CA ASP A 46 -4.23 -55.46 -13.88
C ASP A 46 -5.75 -55.41 -14.17
N ARG A 47 -6.37 -56.57 -14.40
CA ARG A 47 -7.81 -56.71 -14.70
C ARG A 47 -8.71 -56.26 -13.56
N GLU A 48 -8.25 -56.42 -12.32
CA GLU A 48 -9.00 -56.06 -11.12
C GLU A 48 -9.00 -54.55 -10.88
N GLN A 49 -8.08 -53.80 -11.51
CA GLN A 49 -7.99 -52.35 -11.37
C GLN A 49 -8.71 -51.66 -12.52
N SER A 50 -9.70 -50.85 -12.19
CA SER A 50 -10.40 -50.00 -13.15
C SER A 50 -9.54 -48.80 -13.58
N PHE A 51 -9.77 -48.28 -14.79
CA PHE A 51 -9.01 -47.13 -15.28
C PHE A 51 -9.81 -46.15 -16.12
N LYS A 52 -9.24 -44.95 -16.32
CA LYS A 52 -9.62 -44.05 -17.41
C LYS A 52 -8.42 -43.32 -17.99
N PHE A 53 -8.57 -42.90 -19.24
CA PHE A 53 -7.64 -41.98 -19.89
C PHE A 53 -8.16 -40.54 -19.85
N LEU A 54 -7.22 -39.62 -19.74
CA LEU A 54 -7.43 -38.19 -19.81
C LEU A 54 -6.45 -37.60 -20.82
N VAL A 55 -6.96 -36.75 -21.72
CA VAL A 55 -6.13 -35.98 -22.64
C VAL A 55 -6.31 -34.50 -22.32
N ASP A 56 -5.24 -33.85 -21.88
CA ASP A 56 -5.19 -32.42 -21.61
C ASP A 56 -4.25 -31.72 -22.58
N SER A 57 -4.59 -30.49 -22.96
CA SER A 57 -3.84 -29.72 -23.94
C SER A 57 -3.57 -28.31 -23.44
N PHE A 58 -2.31 -27.87 -23.57
CA PHE A 58 -1.85 -26.53 -23.24
C PHE A 58 -1.49 -25.78 -24.52
N GLY A 59 -1.91 -24.51 -24.61
CA GLY A 59 -1.64 -23.66 -25.78
C GLY A 59 -2.59 -23.87 -26.98
N LYS A 60 -3.35 -24.98 -27.02
CA LYS A 60 -4.34 -25.26 -28.08
C LYS A 60 -5.59 -25.94 -27.50
N LYS A 61 -6.75 -25.61 -28.06
CA LYS A 61 -8.00 -26.34 -27.78
C LYS A 61 -8.14 -27.47 -28.79
N VAL A 62 -8.29 -28.70 -28.30
CA VAL A 62 -8.46 -29.90 -29.13
C VAL A 62 -9.90 -30.44 -29.05
N SER A 63 -10.39 -31.07 -30.12
CA SER A 63 -11.75 -31.63 -30.20
C SER A 63 -11.88 -32.94 -29.40
N GLY A 64 -13.11 -33.35 -29.10
CA GLY A 64 -13.37 -34.64 -28.46
C GLY A 64 -12.91 -35.82 -29.32
N GLU A 65 -13.19 -35.78 -30.62
CA GLU A 65 -12.75 -36.77 -31.61
C GLU A 65 -11.22 -36.91 -31.63
N TYR A 66 -10.49 -35.80 -31.56
CA TYR A 66 -9.04 -35.82 -31.49
C TYR A 66 -8.53 -36.53 -30.24
N LYS A 67 -9.11 -36.20 -29.07
CA LYS A 67 -8.76 -36.85 -27.82
C LYS A 67 -9.04 -38.35 -27.87
N GLN A 68 -10.17 -38.74 -28.45
CA GLN A 68 -10.53 -40.15 -28.63
C GLN A 68 -9.50 -40.88 -29.49
N LYS A 69 -9.15 -40.31 -30.65
CA LYS A 69 -8.10 -40.87 -31.52
C LYS A 69 -6.78 -41.08 -30.78
N ARG A 70 -6.35 -40.12 -29.96
CA ARG A 70 -5.11 -40.26 -29.15
C ARG A 70 -5.21 -41.35 -28.09
N MET A 71 -6.38 -41.56 -27.50
CA MET A 71 -6.60 -42.66 -26.56
C MET A 71 -6.58 -44.03 -27.28
N GLU A 72 -7.13 -44.13 -28.49
CA GLU A 72 -7.08 -45.34 -29.31
C GLU A 72 -5.64 -45.70 -29.71
N GLU A 73 -4.81 -44.70 -30.02
CA GLU A 73 -3.38 -44.89 -30.30
C GLU A 73 -2.58 -45.44 -29.11
N LEU A 74 -3.08 -45.30 -27.86
CA LEU A 74 -2.45 -45.85 -26.65
C LEU A 74 -2.86 -47.31 -26.36
N SER A 75 -3.67 -47.94 -27.21
CA SER A 75 -4.12 -49.32 -27.05
C SER A 75 -2.98 -50.36 -26.98
N PHE A 76 -1.80 -50.05 -27.52
CA PHE A 76 -0.61 -50.91 -27.42
C PHE A 76 -0.14 -51.15 -25.98
N LEU A 77 -0.54 -50.30 -25.01
CA LEU A 77 -0.26 -50.51 -23.60
C LEU A 77 -0.97 -51.75 -23.04
N ASN A 78 -1.96 -52.29 -23.77
CA ASN A 78 -2.66 -53.54 -23.47
C ASN A 78 -3.23 -53.62 -22.03
N ILE A 79 -3.78 -52.50 -21.55
CA ILE A 79 -4.36 -52.36 -20.21
C ILE A 79 -5.59 -53.26 -20.10
N GLN A 80 -5.59 -54.20 -19.15
CA GLN A 80 -6.61 -55.24 -19.06
C GLN A 80 -7.81 -54.89 -18.17
N GLY A 81 -7.69 -53.82 -17.38
CA GLY A 81 -8.72 -53.35 -16.46
C GLY A 81 -10.04 -52.92 -17.11
N LYS A 82 -11.11 -52.79 -16.32
CA LYS A 82 -12.38 -52.21 -16.81
C LYS A 82 -12.30 -50.68 -16.86
N VAL A 83 -12.98 -50.05 -17.83
CA VAL A 83 -13.06 -48.58 -17.89
C VAL A 83 -14.10 -48.07 -16.89
N ASP A 84 -13.69 -47.16 -16.00
CA ASP A 84 -14.58 -46.42 -15.08
C ASP A 84 -14.36 -44.91 -15.23
N LEU A 85 -15.40 -44.20 -15.70
CA LEU A 85 -15.31 -42.76 -15.93
C LEU A 85 -15.53 -41.93 -14.66
N THR A 86 -16.15 -42.52 -13.64
CA THR A 86 -16.60 -41.84 -12.43
C THR A 86 -15.56 -41.98 -11.32
N ASN A 87 -15.19 -43.20 -10.92
CA ASN A 87 -14.28 -43.46 -9.81
C ASN A 87 -13.27 -44.59 -10.10
N PRO A 88 -12.38 -44.40 -11.09
CA PRO A 88 -11.39 -45.40 -11.45
C PRO A 88 -10.25 -45.51 -10.43
N ASP A 89 -9.68 -46.71 -10.34
CA ASP A 89 -8.47 -46.99 -9.54
C ASP A 89 -7.24 -46.30 -10.13
N ASN A 90 -7.12 -46.30 -11.47
CA ASN A 90 -6.02 -45.66 -12.19
C ASN A 90 -6.50 -44.59 -13.18
N GLN A 91 -5.80 -43.46 -13.17
CA GLN A 91 -6.07 -42.35 -14.09
C GLN A 91 -4.79 -42.06 -14.88
N PHE A 92 -4.80 -42.37 -16.17
CA PHE A 92 -3.66 -42.12 -17.06
C PHE A 92 -3.87 -40.84 -17.82
N MET A 93 -2.84 -40.00 -17.87
CA MET A 93 -2.94 -38.67 -18.46
C MET A 93 -1.90 -38.47 -19.56
N LEU A 94 -2.41 -38.15 -20.74
CA LEU A 94 -1.65 -37.65 -21.88
C LEU A 94 -1.76 -36.12 -21.90
N ILE A 95 -0.62 -35.44 -21.85
CA ILE A 95 -0.56 -33.98 -21.79
C ILE A 95 0.19 -33.49 -23.01
N GLU A 96 -0.46 -32.64 -23.79
CA GLU A 96 0.12 -32.02 -24.98
C GLU A 96 0.44 -30.54 -24.73
N ASP A 97 1.71 -30.16 -24.84
CA ASP A 97 2.15 -28.77 -24.76
C ASP A 97 2.45 -28.24 -26.17
N TYR A 98 1.61 -27.33 -26.66
CA TYR A 98 1.79 -26.64 -27.94
C TYR A 98 2.63 -25.35 -27.82
N GLY A 99 3.13 -25.03 -26.62
CA GLY A 99 3.89 -23.82 -26.32
C GLY A 99 3.03 -22.56 -26.22
N LYS A 100 3.67 -21.46 -25.80
CA LYS A 100 3.10 -20.10 -25.82
C LYS A 100 3.82 -19.24 -26.85
N LEU A 101 3.26 -19.11 -28.05
CA LEU A 101 3.68 -18.11 -29.03
C LEU A 101 2.69 -16.94 -28.99
N SER A 102 3.08 -15.84 -28.34
CA SER A 102 2.22 -14.66 -28.25
C SER A 102 1.92 -14.08 -29.63
N GLY A 103 0.66 -14.10 -30.04
CA GLY A 103 0.20 -13.48 -31.30
C GLY A 103 0.33 -14.33 -32.55
N LEU A 104 0.74 -15.59 -32.44
CA LEU A 104 0.77 -16.55 -33.56
C LEU A 104 -0.23 -17.70 -33.30
N PRO A 105 -0.79 -18.31 -34.36
CA PRO A 105 -1.59 -19.52 -34.21
C PRO A 105 -0.74 -20.64 -33.56
N PRO A 106 -1.34 -21.49 -32.71
CA PRO A 106 -0.62 -22.61 -32.12
C PRO A 106 -0.13 -23.57 -33.22
N PRO A 107 1.02 -24.23 -33.02
CA PRO A 107 1.53 -25.19 -33.98
C PRO A 107 0.53 -26.32 -34.25
N GLU A 108 0.70 -26.96 -35.40
CA GLU A 108 -0.16 -28.09 -35.78
C GLU A 108 0.01 -29.26 -34.80
N ASN A 109 1.25 -29.57 -34.45
CA ASN A 109 1.66 -30.63 -33.53
C ASN A 109 2.15 -30.06 -32.19
N PRO A 110 2.01 -30.81 -31.09
CA PRO A 110 2.58 -30.42 -29.80
C PRO A 110 4.11 -30.34 -29.88
N VAL A 111 4.69 -29.42 -29.13
CA VAL A 111 6.14 -29.24 -28.97
C VAL A 111 6.69 -30.22 -27.95
N GLN A 112 5.90 -30.53 -26.92
CA GLN A 112 6.19 -31.60 -25.98
C GLN A 112 4.94 -32.39 -25.63
N ILE A 113 5.14 -33.67 -25.37
CA ILE A 113 4.11 -34.61 -24.98
C ILE A 113 4.58 -35.32 -23.72
N PHE A 114 3.70 -35.42 -22.74
CA PHE A 114 3.95 -36.12 -21.49
C PHE A 114 2.91 -37.21 -21.30
N PHE A 115 3.33 -38.36 -20.79
CA PHE A 115 2.44 -39.43 -20.38
C PHE A 115 2.77 -39.88 -18.97
N GLY A 116 1.73 -40.12 -18.16
CA GLY A 116 1.91 -40.53 -16.79
C GLY A 116 0.62 -40.90 -16.07
N ARG A 117 0.74 -41.23 -14.79
CA ARG A 117 -0.40 -41.53 -13.92
C ARG A 117 -0.74 -40.32 -13.06
N LEU A 118 -1.99 -39.88 -13.12
CA LEU A 118 -2.49 -38.80 -12.26
C LEU A 118 -2.45 -39.26 -10.80
N ILE A 119 -1.89 -38.40 -9.94
CA ILE A 119 -1.91 -38.57 -8.48
C ILE A 119 -3.20 -37.97 -7.92
N LYS A 120 -3.44 -36.68 -8.21
CA LYS A 120 -4.62 -35.94 -7.74
C LYS A 120 -4.82 -34.66 -8.55
N PHE A 121 -6.06 -34.20 -8.64
CA PHE A 121 -6.35 -32.83 -9.08
C PHE A 121 -6.11 -31.82 -7.95
N GLY A 122 -5.70 -30.62 -8.30
CA GLY A 122 -5.65 -29.49 -7.37
C GLY A 122 -7.05 -28.96 -7.03
N MET A 123 -7.10 -27.96 -6.16
CA MET A 123 -8.34 -27.32 -5.72
C MET A 123 -8.78 -26.15 -6.60
N ASN A 124 -8.21 -25.96 -7.79
CA ASN A 124 -8.57 -24.85 -8.68
C ASN A 124 -10.08 -24.71 -8.96
N LYS A 125 -10.83 -25.83 -8.91
CA LYS A 125 -12.30 -25.83 -9.06
C LYS A 125 -13.05 -25.36 -7.81
N VAL A 126 -12.46 -25.40 -6.61
CA VAL A 126 -13.15 -24.99 -5.38
C VAL A 126 -13.59 -23.53 -5.44
N VAL A 127 -12.81 -22.70 -6.14
CA VAL A 127 -13.05 -21.26 -6.31
C VAL A 127 -14.43 -20.99 -6.94
N SER A 128 -14.93 -21.86 -7.83
CA SER A 128 -16.24 -21.67 -8.46
C SER A 128 -17.38 -21.73 -7.44
N ARG A 129 -17.24 -22.51 -6.36
CA ARG A 129 -18.20 -22.55 -5.26
C ARG A 129 -18.31 -21.22 -4.53
N TYR A 130 -17.23 -20.42 -4.50
CA TYR A 130 -17.15 -19.16 -3.77
C TYR A 130 -17.36 -17.91 -4.65
N ASN A 131 -17.92 -18.10 -5.85
CA ASN A 131 -18.15 -17.04 -6.81
C ASN A 131 -18.93 -15.87 -6.19
N LEU A 132 -18.44 -14.65 -6.40
CA LEU A 132 -19.05 -13.43 -5.86
C LEU A 132 -20.47 -13.20 -6.38
N LYS A 133 -20.80 -13.68 -7.58
CA LYS A 133 -22.15 -13.55 -8.15
C LYS A 133 -23.19 -14.28 -7.33
N ASP A 134 -22.83 -15.42 -6.74
CA ASP A 134 -23.75 -16.32 -6.06
C ASP A 134 -23.77 -16.11 -4.55
N ARG A 135 -22.90 -15.24 -4.03
CA ARG A 135 -22.76 -14.97 -2.60
C ARG A 135 -23.91 -14.14 -2.05
N ILE A 136 -24.46 -14.54 -0.90
CA ILE A 136 -25.55 -13.83 -0.21
C ILE A 136 -25.16 -12.37 0.08
N PHE A 137 -24.10 -12.15 0.85
CA PHE A 137 -23.66 -10.82 1.24
C PHE A 137 -22.39 -10.41 0.49
N ILE A 138 -22.50 -9.35 -0.30
CA ILE A 138 -21.36 -8.69 -0.98
C ILE A 138 -21.28 -7.20 -0.60
N GLY A 139 -20.04 -6.71 -0.53
CA GLY A 139 -19.72 -5.31 -0.29
C GLY A 139 -18.70 -4.80 -1.30
N ASN A 140 -18.39 -3.50 -1.26
CA ASN A 140 -17.40 -2.90 -2.15
C ASN A 140 -15.96 -3.38 -1.88
N THR A 141 -15.72 -3.88 -0.66
CA THR A 141 -14.50 -4.56 -0.18
C THR A 141 -14.43 -6.04 -0.52
N SER A 142 -15.44 -6.62 -1.20
CA SER A 142 -15.41 -8.05 -1.52
C SER A 142 -14.20 -8.41 -2.39
N MET A 143 -13.26 -9.15 -1.80
CA MET A 143 -12.10 -9.72 -2.50
C MET A 143 -12.49 -10.84 -3.46
N ASP A 144 -11.74 -10.96 -4.56
CA ASP A 144 -11.83 -12.07 -5.51
C ASP A 144 -11.56 -13.42 -4.80
N PRO A 145 -12.32 -14.49 -5.11
CA PRO A 145 -12.15 -15.78 -4.44
C PRO A 145 -10.78 -16.41 -4.67
N ILE A 146 -10.19 -16.35 -5.87
CA ILE A 146 -8.85 -16.92 -6.13
C ILE A 146 -7.84 -16.25 -5.22
N LEU A 147 -7.84 -14.92 -5.20
CA LEU A 147 -6.91 -14.16 -4.37
C LEU A 147 -7.12 -14.42 -2.87
N SER A 148 -8.36 -14.55 -2.42
CA SER A 148 -8.67 -14.84 -1.01
C SER A 148 -8.15 -16.22 -0.59
N PHE A 149 -8.30 -17.25 -1.45
CA PHE A 149 -7.71 -18.57 -1.18
C PHE A 149 -6.17 -18.56 -1.23
N LEU A 150 -5.57 -17.76 -2.12
CA LEU A 150 -4.12 -17.58 -2.14
C LEU A 150 -3.62 -16.94 -0.85
N MET A 151 -4.33 -15.94 -0.32
CA MET A 151 -4.00 -15.32 0.97
C MET A 151 -4.03 -16.34 2.11
N ALA A 152 -5.07 -17.17 2.19
CA ALA A 152 -5.17 -18.19 3.24
C ALA A 152 -4.08 -19.28 3.11
N ASN A 153 -3.65 -19.62 1.89
CA ASN A 153 -2.52 -20.54 1.69
C ASN A 153 -1.17 -19.90 2.03
N ILE A 154 -0.96 -18.62 1.66
CA ILE A 154 0.27 -17.88 1.95
C ILE A 154 0.40 -17.56 3.45
N GLY A 155 -0.73 -17.41 4.15
CA GLY A 155 -0.78 -17.30 5.60
C GLY A 155 -0.80 -18.65 6.31
N GLU A 156 -0.59 -19.74 5.57
CA GLU A 156 -0.43 -21.11 6.06
C GLU A 156 -1.55 -21.60 6.99
N VAL A 157 -2.78 -21.08 6.83
CA VAL A 157 -3.91 -21.36 7.73
C VAL A 157 -4.19 -22.86 7.84
N GLN A 158 -4.10 -23.39 9.05
CA GLN A 158 -4.42 -24.77 9.41
C GLN A 158 -5.79 -24.90 10.07
N SER A 159 -6.24 -26.15 10.20
CA SER A 159 -7.45 -26.45 10.96
C SER A 159 -7.16 -26.26 12.45
N GLY A 160 -7.94 -25.40 13.10
CA GLY A 160 -7.73 -25.06 14.52
C GLY A 160 -7.25 -23.63 14.74
N ASP A 161 -6.62 -23.02 13.74
CA ASP A 161 -6.07 -21.67 13.81
C ASP A 161 -7.14 -20.63 14.12
N LEU A 162 -6.79 -19.64 14.94
CA LEU A 162 -7.58 -18.43 15.10
C LEU A 162 -7.11 -17.36 14.11
N VAL A 163 -7.96 -17.07 13.12
CA VAL A 163 -7.66 -16.18 11.99
C VAL A 163 -8.40 -14.86 12.13
N LEU A 164 -7.68 -13.75 12.08
CA LEU A 164 -8.23 -12.42 12.20
C LEU A 164 -8.16 -11.64 10.88
N ASP A 165 -9.27 -10.98 10.51
CA ASP A 165 -9.25 -9.86 9.56
C ASP A 165 -9.60 -8.55 10.29
N PRO A 166 -8.61 -7.68 10.60
CA PRO A 166 -8.85 -6.40 11.27
C PRO A 166 -9.61 -5.39 10.39
N TYR A 167 -9.84 -5.67 9.11
CA TYR A 167 -10.58 -4.81 8.20
C TYR A 167 -11.53 -5.66 7.33
N VAL A 168 -12.39 -6.42 7.99
CA VAL A 168 -13.11 -7.57 7.40
C VAL A 168 -14.05 -7.22 6.25
N GLY A 169 -14.63 -6.01 6.24
CA GLY A 169 -15.56 -5.58 5.20
C GLY A 169 -16.73 -6.55 5.04
N SER A 170 -16.85 -7.20 3.87
CA SER A 170 -17.88 -8.21 3.60
C SER A 170 -17.52 -9.65 4.02
N GLY A 171 -16.32 -9.87 4.59
CA GLY A 171 -15.84 -11.16 5.05
C GLY A 171 -15.29 -12.08 3.97
N SER A 172 -14.98 -11.59 2.77
CA SER A 172 -14.45 -12.41 1.66
C SER A 172 -13.18 -13.19 2.04
N ILE A 173 -12.27 -12.56 2.77
CA ILE A 173 -10.93 -13.10 3.07
C ILE A 173 -11.01 -14.23 4.11
N LEU A 174 -11.99 -14.15 5.02
CA LEU A 174 -12.17 -15.16 6.07
C LEU A 174 -12.82 -16.45 5.55
N LEU A 175 -13.59 -16.42 4.46
CA LEU A 175 -14.27 -17.62 3.95
C LEU A 175 -13.29 -18.74 3.53
N PRO A 176 -12.18 -18.45 2.80
CA PRO A 176 -11.14 -19.45 2.56
C PRO A 176 -10.38 -19.91 3.80
N ALA A 177 -10.14 -19.02 4.77
CA ALA A 177 -9.52 -19.41 6.04
C ALA A 177 -10.40 -20.45 6.77
N ALA A 178 -11.69 -20.20 6.85
CA ALA A 178 -12.67 -21.15 7.38
C ALA A 178 -12.79 -22.43 6.55
N HIS A 179 -12.69 -22.34 5.22
CA HIS A 179 -12.64 -23.51 4.34
C HIS A 179 -11.48 -24.44 4.69
N PHE A 180 -10.34 -23.89 5.07
CA PHE A 180 -9.17 -24.64 5.54
C PHE A 180 -9.21 -25.01 7.03
N GLY A 181 -10.30 -24.69 7.72
CA GLY A 181 -10.57 -25.12 9.09
C GLY A 181 -10.27 -24.09 10.17
N GLY A 182 -9.83 -22.89 9.80
CA GLY A 182 -9.54 -21.80 10.73
C GLY A 182 -10.81 -21.15 11.31
N TYR A 183 -10.78 -20.82 12.60
CA TYR A 183 -11.80 -20.08 13.31
C TYR A 183 -11.62 -18.58 13.04
N CYS A 184 -12.65 -17.95 12.48
CA CYS A 184 -12.55 -16.64 11.89
C CYS A 184 -13.13 -15.55 12.79
N VAL A 185 -12.32 -14.53 13.06
CA VAL A 185 -12.68 -13.29 13.77
C VAL A 185 -12.52 -12.12 12.81
N GLY A 186 -13.43 -11.16 12.84
CA GLY A 186 -13.31 -9.93 12.05
C GLY A 186 -13.44 -8.67 12.89
N VAL A 187 -12.93 -7.55 12.37
CA VAL A 187 -13.22 -6.22 12.91
C VAL A 187 -13.66 -5.30 11.78
N GLU A 188 -14.75 -4.57 12.00
CA GLU A 188 -15.28 -3.56 11.10
C GLU A 188 -15.64 -2.28 11.86
N ILE A 189 -15.17 -1.13 11.39
CA ILE A 189 -15.47 0.16 12.03
C ILE A 189 -16.84 0.70 11.61
N ASP A 190 -17.43 0.20 10.53
CA ASP A 190 -18.74 0.58 10.04
C ASP A 190 -19.84 -0.44 10.35
N TYR A 191 -20.64 -0.11 11.36
CA TYR A 191 -21.84 -0.87 11.76
C TYR A 191 -22.78 -1.19 10.58
N ASN A 192 -22.96 -0.27 9.63
CA ASN A 192 -23.88 -0.49 8.52
C ASN A 192 -23.32 -1.43 7.46
N VAL A 193 -21.99 -1.45 7.29
CA VAL A 193 -21.32 -2.44 6.42
C VAL A 193 -21.47 -3.82 7.05
N LEU A 194 -21.11 -3.95 8.33
CA LEU A 194 -21.17 -5.22 9.05
C LEU A 194 -22.54 -5.91 8.95
N HIS A 195 -23.60 -5.17 9.25
CA HIS A 195 -24.96 -5.70 9.31
C HIS A 195 -25.72 -5.59 7.98
N GLY A 196 -25.04 -5.34 6.86
CA GLY A 196 -25.69 -5.26 5.55
C GLY A 196 -26.82 -4.22 5.49
N LYS A 197 -26.70 -3.12 6.23
CA LYS A 197 -27.68 -2.00 6.23
C LYS A 197 -27.33 -0.91 5.22
N SER A 198 -26.18 -1.03 4.56
CA SER A 198 -25.73 -0.13 3.50
C SER A 198 -26.50 -0.36 2.19
N LYS A 199 -26.37 0.55 1.22
CA LYS A 199 -26.96 0.33 -0.12
C LYS A 199 -26.45 -1.00 -0.73
N PRO A 200 -27.27 -1.73 -1.49
CA PRO A 200 -26.83 -2.93 -2.19
C PRO A 200 -25.65 -2.62 -3.11
N SER A 201 -24.65 -3.50 -3.13
CA SER A 201 -23.56 -3.42 -4.12
C SER A 201 -23.98 -3.96 -5.49
N ARG A 202 -25.07 -4.73 -5.57
CA ARG A 202 -25.63 -5.25 -6.83
C ARG A 202 -26.41 -4.14 -7.53
N CYS A 203 -26.06 -3.87 -8.79
CA CYS A 203 -26.72 -2.84 -9.59
C CYS A 203 -28.22 -3.10 -9.83
N THR A 204 -28.66 -4.36 -9.72
CA THR A 204 -30.05 -4.78 -9.95
C THR A 204 -30.93 -4.71 -8.70
N ALA A 205 -30.36 -4.43 -7.52
CA ALA A 205 -31.09 -4.46 -6.26
C ALA A 205 -31.34 -3.04 -5.72
N SER A 206 -32.60 -2.74 -5.40
CA SER A 206 -33.03 -1.48 -4.78
C SER A 206 -32.85 -1.48 -3.25
N ALA A 207 -32.90 -2.65 -2.62
CA ALA A 207 -32.72 -2.85 -1.17
C ALA A 207 -31.96 -4.16 -0.90
N ARG A 208 -31.29 -4.24 0.26
CA ARG A 208 -30.62 -5.47 0.71
C ARG A 208 -31.62 -6.39 1.40
N HIS A 209 -31.40 -7.69 1.34
CA HIS A 209 -32.20 -8.65 2.11
C HIS A 209 -31.88 -8.50 3.61
N PRO A 210 -32.86 -8.61 4.53
CA PRO A 210 -32.61 -8.47 5.97
C PRO A 210 -31.55 -9.41 6.55
N ASP A 211 -31.41 -10.59 5.94
CA ASP A 211 -30.44 -11.61 6.36
C ASP A 211 -29.04 -11.45 5.73
N GLU A 212 -28.81 -10.41 4.91
CA GLU A 212 -27.49 -10.13 4.34
C GLU A 212 -26.49 -9.72 5.43
N CYS A 213 -25.65 -10.66 5.84
CA CYS A 213 -24.56 -10.42 6.77
C CYS A 213 -23.38 -11.36 6.52
N ILE A 214 -22.25 -11.11 7.16
CA ILE A 214 -21.07 -11.97 7.07
C ILE A 214 -21.40 -13.39 7.51
N ARG A 215 -22.12 -13.57 8.63
CA ARG A 215 -22.53 -14.90 9.13
C ARG A 215 -23.37 -15.69 8.10
N ALA A 216 -24.23 -15.02 7.34
CA ALA A 216 -25.00 -15.66 6.28
C ALA A 216 -24.10 -16.22 5.16
N ASN A 217 -22.99 -15.57 4.84
CA ASN A 217 -21.99 -16.13 3.91
C ASN A 217 -21.39 -17.43 4.47
N PHE A 218 -21.02 -17.46 5.75
CA PHE A 218 -20.49 -18.68 6.36
C PHE A 218 -21.53 -19.81 6.34
N LYS A 219 -22.78 -19.51 6.68
CA LYS A 219 -23.89 -20.46 6.62
C LYS A 219 -24.11 -21.01 5.20
N GLN A 220 -24.10 -20.14 4.18
CA GLN A 220 -24.24 -20.53 2.76
C GLN A 220 -23.25 -21.63 2.36
N TYR A 221 -22.02 -21.54 2.85
CA TYR A 221 -20.96 -22.50 2.50
C TYR A 221 -20.80 -23.64 3.51
N GLY A 222 -21.69 -23.75 4.51
CA GLY A 222 -21.60 -24.78 5.56
C GLY A 222 -20.42 -24.58 6.50
N LEU A 223 -19.98 -23.33 6.68
CA LEU A 223 -18.82 -22.94 7.48
C LEU A 223 -19.21 -22.23 8.78
N GLU A 224 -20.50 -22.23 9.17
CA GLU A 224 -20.99 -21.47 10.33
C GLU A 224 -20.26 -21.84 11.64
N ALA A 225 -19.87 -23.10 11.82
CA ALA A 225 -19.08 -23.55 12.98
C ALA A 225 -17.67 -22.92 13.07
N LYS A 226 -17.19 -22.31 11.99
CA LYS A 226 -15.90 -21.61 11.92
C LYS A 226 -16.03 -20.10 12.04
N TYR A 227 -17.25 -19.57 12.13
CA TYR A 227 -17.50 -18.16 12.40
C TYR A 227 -17.46 -17.94 13.92
N VAL A 228 -16.44 -17.23 14.42
CA VAL A 228 -16.36 -16.87 15.84
C VAL A 228 -17.26 -15.66 16.08
N ASP A 229 -16.80 -14.47 15.68
CA ASP A 229 -17.64 -13.30 15.55
C ASP A 229 -16.94 -12.16 14.79
N VAL A 230 -17.68 -11.10 14.52
CA VAL A 230 -17.15 -9.86 13.95
C VAL A 230 -17.50 -8.67 14.84
N LEU A 231 -16.48 -7.95 15.28
CA LEU A 231 -16.60 -6.84 16.20
C LEU A 231 -16.81 -5.51 15.47
N VAL A 232 -17.72 -4.68 15.97
CA VAL A 232 -17.83 -3.28 15.56
C VAL A 232 -16.83 -2.46 16.34
N ALA A 233 -15.62 -2.25 15.80
CA ALA A 233 -14.55 -1.58 16.52
C ALA A 233 -13.56 -0.86 15.59
N ASP A 234 -12.65 -0.08 16.18
CA ASP A 234 -11.55 0.59 15.48
C ASP A 234 -10.26 -0.20 15.67
N SER A 235 -9.81 -0.88 14.63
CA SER A 235 -8.60 -1.71 14.64
C SER A 235 -7.31 -0.94 14.90
N SER A 236 -7.30 0.40 14.81
CA SER A 236 -6.16 1.22 15.26
C SER A 236 -6.02 1.29 16.78
N LYS A 237 -7.00 0.76 17.53
CA LYS A 237 -7.01 0.73 18.99
C LYS A 237 -6.68 -0.68 19.48
N SER A 238 -5.43 -0.89 19.88
CA SER A 238 -5.01 -2.17 20.49
C SER A 238 -5.81 -2.55 21.74
N SER A 239 -6.42 -1.57 22.42
CA SER A 239 -7.25 -1.78 23.62
C SER A 239 -8.52 -2.59 23.41
N ILE A 240 -8.92 -2.87 22.15
CA ILE A 240 -10.04 -3.79 21.88
C ILE A 240 -9.67 -5.24 22.20
N TRP A 241 -8.37 -5.52 22.25
CA TRP A 241 -7.82 -6.82 22.59
C TRP A 241 -7.20 -6.77 23.98
N THR A 242 -7.28 -7.89 24.70
CA THR A 242 -6.52 -8.05 25.94
C THR A 242 -5.05 -8.27 25.61
N SER A 243 -4.16 -8.02 26.58
CA SER A 243 -2.71 -8.31 26.42
C SER A 243 -2.40 -9.79 26.10
N HIS A 244 -3.36 -10.68 26.34
CA HIS A 244 -3.25 -12.13 26.13
C HIS A 244 -3.86 -12.59 24.80
N ALA A 245 -4.47 -11.70 24.01
CA ALA A 245 -5.03 -12.07 22.72
C ALA A 245 -3.91 -12.59 21.79
N ARG A 246 -4.12 -13.76 21.20
CA ARG A 246 -3.20 -14.40 20.27
C ARG A 246 -3.94 -14.92 19.05
N PHE A 247 -3.36 -14.73 17.87
CA PHE A 247 -3.89 -15.15 16.58
C PHE A 247 -2.82 -15.90 15.81
N ASP A 248 -3.18 -17.00 15.17
CA ASP A 248 -2.26 -17.79 14.35
C ASP A 248 -2.04 -17.16 12.99
N CYS A 249 -3.05 -16.43 12.49
CA CYS A 249 -2.96 -15.76 11.21
C CYS A 249 -3.76 -14.45 11.20
N ILE A 250 -3.19 -13.41 10.60
CA ILE A 250 -3.87 -12.16 10.29
C ILE A 250 -3.91 -12.01 8.77
N LEU A 251 -5.11 -12.03 8.19
CA LEU A 251 -5.31 -11.90 6.73
C LEU A 251 -6.15 -10.65 6.45
N THR A 252 -5.66 -9.72 5.63
CA THR A 252 -6.44 -8.48 5.40
C THR A 252 -6.13 -7.71 4.12
N ASP A 253 -7.11 -6.93 3.63
CA ASP A 253 -6.94 -5.93 2.57
C ASP A 253 -7.36 -4.55 3.09
N PRO A 254 -6.47 -3.83 3.80
CA PRO A 254 -6.86 -2.62 4.50
C PRO A 254 -7.44 -1.50 3.61
N PRO A 255 -8.26 -0.59 4.16
CA PRO A 255 -8.88 0.50 3.42
C PRO A 255 -7.87 1.62 3.08
N TYR A 256 -7.21 1.50 1.93
CA TYR A 256 -6.17 2.45 1.51
C TYR A 256 -6.66 3.83 1.05
N GLY A 257 -7.96 4.10 1.07
CA GLY A 257 -8.51 5.38 0.58
C GLY A 257 -8.78 5.43 -0.93
N ILE A 258 -8.65 4.31 -1.66
CA ILE A 258 -8.95 4.23 -3.10
C ILE A 258 -10.42 3.86 -3.33
N ARG A 259 -10.87 2.71 -2.82
CA ARG A 259 -12.26 2.23 -2.91
C ARG A 259 -13.07 2.59 -1.68
N GLU A 260 -12.46 2.42 -0.50
CA GLU A 260 -13.04 2.79 0.79
C GLU A 260 -12.10 3.72 1.55
N LYS A 261 -12.70 4.67 2.29
CA LYS A 261 -11.95 5.69 3.02
C LYS A 261 -11.39 5.07 4.30
N GLY A 262 -10.06 5.07 4.45
CA GLY A 262 -9.43 4.76 5.73
C GLY A 262 -9.96 5.68 6.84
N ALA A 263 -10.48 5.09 7.90
CA ALA A 263 -11.10 5.79 9.02
C ALA A 263 -10.58 5.25 10.35
N LYS A 264 -10.38 6.15 11.32
CA LYS A 264 -10.13 5.83 12.72
C LYS A 264 -10.97 6.70 13.62
N VAL A 265 -11.30 6.23 14.81
CA VAL A 265 -12.03 6.98 15.82
C VAL A 265 -11.16 8.12 16.35
N LYS A 266 -11.73 9.32 16.35
CA LYS A 266 -11.12 10.51 16.96
C LYS A 266 -12.15 11.23 17.83
N ARG A 267 -11.79 11.46 19.08
CA ARG A 267 -12.52 12.37 19.96
C ARG A 267 -12.25 13.79 19.49
N LYS A 268 -13.27 14.47 18.95
CA LYS A 268 -13.20 15.90 18.68
C LYS A 268 -13.47 16.63 19.98
N GLN A 269 -12.57 17.52 20.41
CA GLN A 269 -12.96 18.56 21.36
C GLN A 269 -13.89 19.52 20.61
N LEU A 270 -15.17 19.45 20.94
CA LEU A 270 -16.18 20.37 20.43
C LEU A 270 -16.22 21.59 21.36
N PRO A 271 -16.40 22.81 20.82
CA PRO A 271 -16.66 23.98 21.65
C PRO A 271 -17.88 23.76 22.54
N ASP A 272 -17.88 24.33 23.76
CA ASP A 272 -18.93 24.08 24.77
C ASP A 272 -20.35 24.35 24.28
N PHE A 273 -20.53 25.29 23.36
CA PHE A 273 -21.84 25.62 22.79
C PHE A 273 -22.42 24.55 21.84
N TRP A 274 -21.60 23.61 21.36
CA TRP A 274 -22.04 22.43 20.59
C TRP A 274 -22.36 21.23 21.49
N LEU A 275 -22.06 21.32 22.79
CA LEU A 275 -22.35 20.27 23.75
C LEU A 275 -23.78 20.46 24.27
N LEU A 276 -24.56 19.37 24.29
CA LEU A 276 -25.87 19.35 24.94
C LEU A 276 -25.70 19.77 26.41
N LYS A 277 -26.48 20.78 26.83
CA LYS A 277 -26.42 21.36 28.19
C LYS A 277 -26.94 20.39 29.26
N ASP A 278 -27.81 19.48 28.86
CA ASP A 278 -28.32 18.39 29.69
C ASP A 278 -27.60 17.09 29.30
N ARG A 279 -26.55 16.75 30.06
CA ARG A 279 -25.98 15.40 30.03
C ARG A 279 -26.64 14.59 31.14
N SER A 280 -27.93 14.29 31.00
CA SER A 280 -28.46 13.10 31.66
C SER A 280 -27.57 11.93 31.23
N THR A 281 -27.21 11.08 32.19
CA THR A 281 -26.30 9.94 32.05
C THR A 281 -26.76 8.89 31.04
N GLU A 282 -27.87 9.11 30.35
CA GLU A 282 -28.55 8.19 29.45
C GLU A 282 -28.27 8.45 27.96
N THR A 283 -27.64 9.57 27.59
CA THR A 283 -27.37 9.87 26.16
C THR A 283 -26.11 9.17 25.64
N VAL A 284 -26.29 8.16 24.78
CA VAL A 284 -25.19 7.41 24.16
C VAL A 284 -24.42 8.30 23.18
N HIS A 285 -23.15 8.60 23.49
CA HIS A 285 -22.27 9.38 22.61
C HIS A 285 -21.47 8.49 21.67
N TYR A 286 -21.68 8.63 20.36
CA TYR A 286 -20.89 7.95 19.34
C TYR A 286 -19.69 8.81 18.88
N PRO A 287 -18.45 8.34 19.05
CA PRO A 287 -17.25 9.07 18.64
C PRO A 287 -17.20 9.35 17.13
N SER A 288 -16.64 10.50 16.74
CA SER A 288 -16.50 10.84 15.31
C SER A 288 -15.36 10.08 14.64
N LYS A 289 -15.56 9.70 13.37
CA LYS A 289 -14.49 9.14 12.52
C LYS A 289 -13.59 10.27 11.95
N ALA A 290 -12.29 10.02 11.86
CA ALA A 290 -11.29 10.87 11.22
C ALA A 290 -10.55 10.09 10.12
N LYS A 291 -9.89 10.81 9.21
CA LYS A 291 -9.09 10.20 8.15
C LYS A 291 -7.94 9.39 8.75
N TYR A 292 -7.84 8.14 8.35
CA TYR A 292 -6.71 7.26 8.65
C TYR A 292 -5.76 7.27 7.45
N CYS A 293 -4.52 7.72 7.65
CA CYS A 293 -3.56 7.75 6.55
C CYS A 293 -2.90 6.38 6.38
N LEU A 294 -2.50 6.06 5.14
CA LEU A 294 -1.95 4.75 4.79
C LEU A 294 -0.74 4.37 5.67
N ASN A 295 0.16 5.33 5.93
CA ASN A 295 1.36 5.07 6.71
C ASN A 295 1.02 4.73 8.17
N ASP A 296 0.13 5.50 8.81
CA ASP A 296 -0.31 5.18 10.17
C ASP A 296 -1.04 3.83 10.20
N LEU A 297 -1.85 3.54 9.18
CA LEU A 297 -2.59 2.27 9.09
C LEU A 297 -1.65 1.08 9.06
N VAL A 298 -0.64 1.14 8.19
CA VAL A 298 0.31 0.04 8.06
C VAL A 298 1.18 -0.05 9.31
N LEU A 299 1.58 1.08 9.90
CA LEU A 299 2.32 1.11 11.16
C LEU A 299 1.55 0.38 12.27
N ASP A 300 0.30 0.78 12.50
CA ASP A 300 -0.54 0.21 13.54
C ASP A 300 -0.81 -1.28 13.28
N LEU A 301 -1.01 -1.68 12.02
CA LEU A 301 -1.17 -3.10 11.63
C LEU A 301 0.07 -3.93 11.95
N LEU A 302 1.27 -3.44 11.61
CA LEU A 302 2.52 -4.17 11.87
C LEU A 302 2.81 -4.26 13.37
N ASN A 303 2.61 -3.18 14.13
CA ASN A 303 2.77 -3.19 15.58
C ASN A 303 1.76 -4.13 16.25
N PHE A 304 0.52 -4.15 15.75
CA PHE A 304 -0.50 -5.06 16.23
C PHE A 304 -0.15 -6.52 15.93
N ALA A 305 0.27 -6.83 14.70
CA ALA A 305 0.69 -8.18 14.33
C ALA A 305 1.88 -8.67 15.17
N ALA A 306 2.90 -7.82 15.38
CA ALA A 306 4.06 -8.14 16.21
C ALA A 306 3.74 -8.39 17.70
N THR A 307 2.57 -7.97 18.18
CA THR A 307 2.17 -8.17 19.58
C THR A 307 1.18 -9.31 19.78
N CYS A 308 0.41 -9.63 18.74
CA CYS A 308 -0.72 -10.55 18.85
C CYS A 308 -0.59 -11.81 17.99
N LEU A 309 0.40 -11.91 17.11
CA LEU A 309 0.66 -13.18 16.43
C LEU A 309 1.23 -14.21 17.42
N THR A 310 0.87 -15.48 17.24
CA THR A 310 1.57 -16.60 17.88
C THR A 310 2.95 -16.78 17.27
N GLU A 311 3.83 -17.50 17.97
CA GLU A 311 5.15 -17.84 17.44
C GLU A 311 5.00 -18.63 16.13
N GLY A 312 5.66 -18.16 15.07
CA GLY A 312 5.50 -18.71 13.72
C GLY A 312 4.19 -18.32 13.02
N GLY A 313 3.34 -17.51 13.65
CA GLY A 313 2.12 -16.98 13.05
C GLY A 313 2.40 -16.02 11.89
N HIS A 314 1.40 -15.86 11.01
CA HIS A 314 1.56 -15.11 9.76
C HIS A 314 0.68 -13.86 9.67
N LEU A 315 1.26 -12.75 9.22
CA LEU A 315 0.54 -11.58 8.73
C LEU A 315 0.59 -11.57 7.20
N VAL A 316 -0.58 -11.58 6.55
CA VAL A 316 -0.72 -11.44 5.10
C VAL A 316 -1.62 -10.26 4.78
N TYR A 317 -1.06 -9.27 4.10
CA TYR A 317 -1.78 -8.04 3.78
C TYR A 317 -1.43 -7.51 2.40
N TRP A 318 -2.38 -6.79 1.81
CA TRP A 318 -2.14 -6.06 0.56
C TRP A 318 -1.57 -4.67 0.84
N LEU A 319 -0.82 -4.15 -0.13
CA LEU A 319 -0.30 -2.78 -0.09
C LEU A 319 -0.42 -2.13 -1.47
N PRO A 320 -1.07 -0.96 -1.61
CA PRO A 320 -1.22 -0.28 -2.89
C PRO A 320 0.11 0.33 -3.33
N VAL A 321 0.44 0.17 -4.62
CA VAL A 321 1.70 0.67 -5.18
C VAL A 321 1.51 1.31 -6.55
N CYS A 322 2.37 2.28 -6.87
CA CYS A 322 2.50 2.84 -8.20
C CYS A 322 3.69 2.15 -8.88
N LYS A 323 3.47 1.41 -9.98
CA LYS A 323 4.51 0.61 -10.67
C LYS A 323 5.81 1.39 -10.95
N ASN A 324 5.70 2.64 -11.39
CA ASN A 324 6.85 3.47 -11.75
C ASN A 324 7.61 4.04 -10.54
N GLN A 325 7.08 3.87 -9.33
CA GLN A 325 7.64 4.41 -8.08
C GLN A 325 7.94 3.31 -7.07
N PHE A 326 7.43 2.10 -7.32
CA PHE A 326 7.60 0.95 -6.46
C PHE A 326 9.01 0.39 -6.59
N ASP A 327 9.62 0.22 -5.43
CA ASP A 327 10.89 -0.46 -5.21
C ASP A 327 10.65 -1.40 -4.03
N GLU A 328 11.05 -2.67 -4.13
CA GLU A 328 10.86 -3.65 -3.06
C GLU A 328 11.55 -3.23 -1.76
N ALA A 329 12.62 -2.43 -1.86
CA ALA A 329 13.27 -1.83 -0.69
C ALA A 329 12.34 -0.88 0.11
N GLN A 330 11.21 -0.47 -0.48
CA GLN A 330 10.22 0.41 0.16
C GLN A 330 9.13 -0.34 0.93
N ILE A 331 9.11 -1.67 0.85
CA ILE A 331 8.17 -2.49 1.61
C ILE A 331 8.39 -2.21 3.11
N PRO A 332 7.32 -1.88 3.86
CA PRO A 332 7.42 -1.64 5.29
C PRO A 332 8.09 -2.81 6.01
N LYS A 333 9.05 -2.50 6.90
CA LYS A 333 9.75 -3.49 7.73
C LYS A 333 9.45 -3.24 9.20
N HIS A 334 9.41 -4.30 9.98
CA HIS A 334 9.24 -4.25 11.43
C HIS A 334 10.30 -5.13 12.11
N PRO A 335 10.93 -4.72 13.22
CA PRO A 335 12.01 -5.49 13.85
C PRO A 335 11.61 -6.91 14.26
N CYS A 336 10.36 -7.11 14.70
CA CYS A 336 9.84 -8.40 15.15
C CYS A 336 9.10 -9.20 14.05
N LEU A 337 9.10 -8.73 12.80
CA LEU A 337 8.40 -9.44 11.71
C LEU A 337 9.36 -9.65 10.55
N LYS A 338 9.45 -10.89 10.07
CA LYS A 338 10.27 -11.24 8.92
C LYS A 338 9.40 -11.32 7.67
N ILE A 339 9.79 -10.63 6.61
CA ILE A 339 9.13 -10.78 5.30
C ILE A 339 9.42 -12.19 4.78
N VAL A 340 8.38 -12.97 4.55
CA VAL A 340 8.43 -14.33 4.00
C VAL A 340 8.33 -14.31 2.48
N SER A 341 7.36 -13.56 1.96
CA SER A 341 7.14 -13.46 0.51
C SER A 341 6.43 -12.18 0.11
N THR A 342 6.64 -11.79 -1.15
CA THR A 342 6.01 -10.60 -1.75
C THR A 342 5.57 -10.91 -3.18
N SER A 343 4.37 -10.49 -3.57
CA SER A 343 3.84 -10.74 -4.92
C SER A 343 3.12 -9.51 -5.49
N LEU A 344 3.64 -8.97 -6.61
CA LEU A 344 3.05 -7.81 -7.27
C LEU A 344 1.88 -8.20 -8.19
N GLN A 345 0.71 -7.63 -7.93
CA GLN A 345 -0.45 -7.68 -8.82
C GLN A 345 -0.65 -6.32 -9.50
N LEU A 346 -0.49 -6.26 -10.83
CA LEU A 346 -0.82 -5.08 -11.61
C LEU A 346 -2.34 -5.00 -11.84
N LEU A 347 -2.96 -3.92 -11.39
CA LEU A 347 -4.38 -3.63 -11.65
C LEU A 347 -4.55 -2.81 -12.93
N THR A 348 -3.57 -1.96 -13.23
CA THR A 348 -3.46 -1.17 -14.46
C THR A 348 -2.00 -1.08 -14.88
N LYS A 349 -1.69 -0.39 -15.98
CA LYS A 349 -0.31 -0.13 -16.40
C LYS A 349 0.50 0.70 -15.38
N THR A 350 -0.18 1.44 -14.50
CA THR A 350 0.47 2.40 -13.58
C THR A 350 0.27 2.05 -12.11
N TYR A 351 -0.88 1.51 -11.74
CA TYR A 351 -1.23 1.14 -10.37
C TYR A 351 -1.29 -0.37 -10.21
N GLY A 352 -0.76 -0.84 -9.10
CA GLY A 352 -0.85 -2.23 -8.66
C GLY A 352 -1.01 -2.30 -7.16
N ARG A 353 -0.92 -3.50 -6.63
CA ARG A 353 -0.81 -3.78 -5.21
C ARG A 353 0.15 -4.94 -5.00
N VAL A 354 0.82 -4.97 -3.88
CA VAL A 354 1.74 -6.03 -3.50
C VAL A 354 1.10 -6.80 -2.36
N LEU A 355 0.99 -8.12 -2.52
CA LEU A 355 0.67 -9.01 -1.43
C LEU A 355 1.94 -9.25 -0.65
N ILE A 356 1.92 -8.98 0.64
CA ILE A 356 3.07 -9.12 1.53
C ILE A 356 2.69 -10.14 2.59
N SER A 357 3.54 -11.15 2.75
CA SER A 357 3.48 -12.11 3.85
C SER A 357 4.66 -11.89 4.78
N MET A 358 4.38 -11.80 6.07
CA MET A 358 5.36 -11.73 7.13
C MET A 358 5.06 -12.82 8.15
N SER A 359 6.09 -13.38 8.77
CA SER A 359 5.95 -14.26 9.92
C SER A 359 6.45 -13.53 11.17
N ASP A 360 5.93 -13.92 12.32
CA ASP A 360 6.55 -13.58 13.59
C ASP A 360 8.01 -14.10 13.60
N TYR A 361 8.93 -13.25 14.09
CA TYR A 361 10.35 -13.56 14.17
C TYR A 361 10.95 -12.86 15.39
N ILE A 362 11.51 -13.65 16.30
CA ILE A 362 12.22 -13.13 17.47
C ILE A 362 13.73 -13.23 17.20
N GLU A 363 14.41 -12.09 17.10
CA GLU A 363 15.81 -11.96 17.50
C GLU A 363 15.84 -11.00 18.69
N PRO A 364 16.08 -11.47 19.93
CA PRO A 364 16.16 -10.58 21.08
C PRO A 364 17.61 -10.31 21.42
N GLU A 365 18.03 -9.05 21.34
CA GLU A 365 18.98 -8.43 22.27
C GLU A 365 19.11 -6.95 21.95
N THR A 366 18.29 -6.11 22.59
CA THR A 366 18.70 -4.90 23.31
C THR A 366 17.47 -4.11 23.75
N SER A 367 17.45 -3.81 25.04
CA SER A 367 16.46 -3.01 25.73
C SER A 367 16.57 -1.54 25.31
N GLU A 368 15.81 -1.09 24.32
CA GLU A 368 15.41 0.32 24.16
C GLU A 368 14.29 0.45 23.11
N TRP A 369 13.08 0.76 23.58
CA TRP A 369 11.88 0.83 22.76
C TRP A 369 11.75 2.20 22.05
N GLU A 370 12.19 2.30 20.80
CA GLU A 370 11.59 3.19 19.80
C GLU A 370 11.44 2.43 18.47
N PHE A 371 10.20 2.05 18.15
CA PHE A 371 9.83 1.31 16.94
C PHE A 371 10.21 2.06 15.66
N LEU A 372 11.37 1.76 15.09
CA LEU A 372 11.76 2.16 13.74
C LEU A 372 11.10 1.24 12.71
N VAL A 373 9.78 1.41 12.49
CA VAL A 373 9.17 0.91 11.26
C VAL A 373 9.69 1.79 10.12
N ILE A 374 10.59 1.23 9.31
CA ILE A 374 11.04 1.88 8.08
C ILE A 374 9.89 1.74 7.06
N ILE A 375 8.89 2.62 7.15
CA ILE A 375 7.88 2.78 6.12
C ILE A 375 8.53 3.46 4.93
N GLY A 376 8.99 2.65 3.98
CA GLY A 376 9.53 3.12 2.70
C GLY A 376 8.48 3.71 1.76
N ILE A 377 7.20 3.75 2.16
CA ILE A 377 6.15 4.47 1.43
C ILE A 377 6.30 5.97 1.70
N LYS A 378 7.29 6.57 1.03
CA LYS A 378 7.24 8.01 0.78
C LYS A 378 6.21 8.22 -0.32
N GLU A 379 4.95 8.49 0.06
CA GLU A 379 4.19 9.47 -0.70
C GLU A 379 5.17 10.63 -0.94
N GLY A 380 5.54 10.91 -2.19
CA GLY A 380 6.54 11.89 -2.54
C GLY A 380 6.06 13.31 -2.23
N ARG A 381 5.83 13.61 -0.96
CA ARG A 381 5.52 14.93 -0.43
C ARG A 381 6.81 15.70 -0.36
N LEU A 382 6.81 16.86 -0.99
CA LEU A 382 7.93 17.78 -0.92
C LEU A 382 8.05 18.33 0.50
N VAL A 383 9.13 17.99 1.19
CA VAL A 383 9.41 18.47 2.55
C VAL A 383 10.70 19.26 2.59
N LEU A 384 10.86 20.10 3.61
CA LEU A 384 12.11 20.81 3.85
C LEU A 384 13.27 19.81 4.04
N GLY A 385 14.40 20.03 3.35
CA GLY A 385 15.59 19.18 3.48
C GLY A 385 16.54 19.30 2.28
N SER A 386 17.63 18.53 2.29
CA SER A 386 18.68 18.58 1.26
C SER A 386 18.11 18.44 -0.16
N LYS A 387 18.57 19.30 -1.08
CA LYS A 387 17.98 19.44 -2.41
C LYS A 387 17.90 18.10 -3.15
N ARG A 388 16.68 17.62 -3.41
CA ARG A 388 16.41 16.43 -4.24
C ARG A 388 15.32 16.75 -5.25
N ILE A 389 15.65 16.67 -6.54
CA ILE A 389 14.73 16.98 -7.64
C ILE A 389 14.66 15.76 -8.57
N HIS A 390 13.45 15.35 -8.89
CA HIS A 390 13.17 14.31 -9.87
C HIS A 390 12.71 14.94 -11.18
N ILE A 391 13.32 14.57 -12.30
CA ILE A 391 12.94 15.06 -13.62
C ILE A 391 11.86 14.13 -14.18
N VAL A 392 10.74 14.70 -14.62
CA VAL A 392 9.59 13.96 -15.16
C VAL A 392 9.35 14.43 -16.58
N ARG A 393 9.45 13.52 -17.56
CA ARG A 393 9.09 13.81 -18.96
C ARG A 393 7.57 13.93 -19.07
N VAL A 394 7.09 14.98 -19.74
CA VAL A 394 5.66 15.19 -20.01
C VAL A 394 5.40 15.20 -21.51
N ARG A 395 4.11 15.20 -21.90
CA ARG A 395 3.69 15.26 -23.31
C ARG A 395 4.29 16.49 -24.00
N GLY A 396 4.63 16.35 -25.29
CA GLY A 396 5.18 17.42 -26.11
C GLY A 396 6.68 17.71 -25.88
N GLY A 397 7.47 16.72 -25.46
CA GLY A 397 8.93 16.87 -25.30
C GLY A 397 9.40 17.65 -24.06
N ASN A 398 8.49 18.30 -23.35
CA ASN A 398 8.78 19.09 -22.16
C ASN A 398 9.18 18.24 -20.94
N ARG A 399 9.89 18.87 -19.99
CA ARG A 399 10.32 18.26 -18.72
C ARG A 399 9.77 19.07 -17.54
N LYS A 400 9.20 18.38 -16.55
CA LYS A 400 8.85 18.94 -15.23
C LYS A 400 9.93 18.57 -14.22
N TYR A 401 10.28 19.52 -13.35
CA TYR A 401 11.26 19.32 -12.29
C TYR A 401 10.47 19.21 -10.98
N ARG A 402 10.29 17.99 -10.48
CA ARG A 402 9.55 17.75 -9.24
C ARG A 402 10.52 17.78 -8.08
N ALA A 403 10.52 18.84 -7.28
CA ALA A 403 11.25 18.81 -6.02
C ALA A 403 10.59 17.82 -5.05
N LEU A 404 11.43 16.98 -4.44
CA LEU A 404 11.08 16.10 -3.32
C LEU A 404 11.58 16.67 -2.00
N ARG A 405 12.71 17.40 -2.04
CA ARG A 405 13.27 18.14 -0.90
C ARG A 405 13.94 19.41 -1.39
N LEU A 406 13.75 20.51 -0.67
CA LEU A 406 14.45 21.78 -0.89
C LEU A 406 14.81 22.39 0.47
N GLU A 407 15.98 23.01 0.53
CA GLU A 407 16.49 23.72 1.72
C GLU A 407 16.73 25.20 1.45
N THR A 408 16.78 25.62 0.18
CA THR A 408 16.99 27.01 -0.24
C THR A 408 15.99 27.42 -1.30
N GLY A 409 15.65 28.70 -1.33
CA GLY A 409 14.82 29.34 -2.35
C GLY A 409 15.37 30.71 -2.74
N ASN A 410 14.89 31.28 -3.86
CA ASN A 410 15.18 32.67 -4.22
C ASN A 410 14.00 33.54 -3.81
N TYR A 411 14.28 34.55 -2.98
CA TYR A 411 13.26 35.45 -2.46
C TYR A 411 13.55 36.87 -2.87
N SER A 412 12.54 37.59 -3.36
CA SER A 412 12.64 39.01 -3.66
C SER A 412 12.22 39.86 -2.46
N TRP A 413 12.98 40.92 -2.17
CA TRP A 413 12.59 42.00 -1.29
C TRP A 413 11.93 43.09 -2.16
N GLY A 414 10.61 43.28 -1.98
CA GLY A 414 9.78 44.08 -2.88
C GLY A 414 10.13 45.56 -2.86
N SER A 415 10.22 46.16 -1.67
CA SER A 415 10.55 47.59 -1.52
C SER A 415 11.94 47.95 -2.06
N GLU A 416 12.90 47.05 -1.87
CA GLU A 416 14.31 47.28 -2.18
C GLU A 416 14.73 46.82 -3.59
N GLY A 417 13.84 46.13 -4.31
CA GLY A 417 14.10 45.64 -5.67
C GLY A 417 15.28 44.66 -5.76
N CYS A 418 15.54 43.89 -4.70
CA CYS A 418 16.64 42.92 -4.67
C CYS A 418 16.13 41.48 -4.53
N THR A 419 16.87 40.50 -5.05
CA THR A 419 16.55 39.07 -4.89
C THR A 419 17.76 38.34 -4.35
N ARG A 420 17.55 37.48 -3.35
CA ARG A 420 18.62 36.69 -2.74
C ARG A 420 18.22 35.24 -2.58
N LYS A 421 19.20 34.37 -2.81
CA LYS A 421 19.09 32.96 -2.46
C LYS A 421 19.32 32.83 -0.97
N THR A 422 18.37 32.26 -0.26
CA THR A 422 18.46 32.08 1.20
C THR A 422 17.91 30.72 1.62
N ARG A 423 18.31 30.28 2.81
CA ARG A 423 17.88 29.04 3.42
C ARG A 423 16.46 29.19 3.97
N ILE A 424 15.63 28.19 3.73
CA ILE A 424 14.31 28.05 4.32
C ILE A 424 14.50 27.35 5.67
N ILE A 425 14.06 28.00 6.74
CA ILE A 425 14.22 27.53 8.12
C ILE A 425 12.99 26.70 8.52
N ASP A 426 11.79 27.21 8.25
CA ASP A 426 10.55 26.54 8.66
C ASP A 426 9.35 26.95 7.80
N VAL A 427 8.27 26.15 7.85
CA VAL A 427 6.96 26.48 7.29
C VAL A 427 6.04 26.84 8.46
N VAL A 428 5.52 28.06 8.50
CA VAL A 428 4.78 28.57 9.68
C VAL A 428 3.30 28.77 9.44
N TYR A 429 2.88 28.92 8.18
CA TYR A 429 1.47 29.07 7.87
C TYR A 429 1.13 28.54 6.47
N ASN A 430 -0.03 27.91 6.37
CA ASN A 430 -0.66 27.53 5.12
C ASN A 430 -2.18 27.75 5.25
N ALA A 431 -2.78 28.39 4.25
CA ALA A 431 -4.20 28.72 4.27
C ALA A 431 -5.12 27.50 4.07
N SER A 432 -4.65 26.48 3.33
CA SER A 432 -5.48 25.34 2.91
C SER A 432 -5.47 24.20 3.91
N ASN A 433 -4.34 23.91 4.55
CA ASN A 433 -4.23 22.78 5.48
C ASN A 433 -3.09 22.96 6.50
N ASN A 434 -3.43 22.85 7.79
CA ASN A 434 -2.46 22.93 8.89
C ASN A 434 -1.47 21.77 8.92
N GLU A 435 -1.82 20.60 8.36
CA GLU A 435 -0.88 19.47 8.26
C GLU A 435 0.37 19.83 7.45
N LEU A 436 0.24 20.71 6.44
CA LEU A 436 1.37 21.13 5.61
C LEU A 436 2.39 21.98 6.39
N VAL A 437 1.93 22.66 7.45
CA VAL A 437 2.78 23.38 8.40
C VAL A 437 3.50 22.35 9.27
N ARG A 438 2.76 21.39 9.85
CA ARG A 438 3.30 20.32 10.70
C ARG A 438 4.36 19.48 10.00
N THR A 439 4.14 19.14 8.72
CA THR A 439 5.06 18.32 7.93
C THR A 439 6.13 19.12 7.18
N LYS A 440 6.21 20.44 7.41
CA LYS A 440 7.15 21.36 6.72
C LYS A 440 7.10 21.20 5.20
N THR A 441 5.89 21.10 4.65
CA THR A 441 5.65 20.84 3.23
C THR A 441 5.64 22.14 2.43
N LEU A 442 6.46 22.20 1.38
CA LEU A 442 6.62 23.41 0.57
C LEU A 442 5.63 23.40 -0.60
N VAL A 443 4.65 24.31 -0.57
CA VAL A 443 3.66 24.50 -1.63
C VAL A 443 3.52 25.97 -1.98
N LYS A 444 2.88 26.26 -3.12
CA LYS A 444 2.51 27.63 -3.48
C LYS A 444 1.65 28.24 -2.37
N SER A 445 1.91 29.49 -2.05
CA SER A 445 1.27 30.29 -1.01
C SER A 445 1.51 29.80 0.43
N ALA A 446 2.48 28.91 0.65
CA ALA A 446 2.96 28.62 1.99
C ALA A 446 3.80 29.81 2.50
N ILE A 447 3.57 30.19 3.76
CA ILE A 447 4.37 31.19 4.45
C ILE A 447 5.47 30.48 5.21
N VAL A 448 6.70 30.87 4.91
CA VAL A 448 7.92 30.26 5.42
C VAL A 448 8.76 31.28 6.17
N VAL A 449 9.57 30.79 7.10
CA VAL A 449 10.63 31.55 7.74
C VAL A 449 11.92 31.28 6.99
N ILE A 450 12.60 32.34 6.57
CA ILE A 450 13.87 32.29 5.84
C ILE A 450 14.97 32.99 6.63
N ASP A 451 16.22 32.65 6.35
CA ASP A 451 17.38 33.32 6.93
C ASP A 451 17.51 34.75 6.37
N ALA A 452 17.63 35.73 7.28
CA ALA A 452 17.76 37.15 6.95
C ALA A 452 19.17 37.56 6.51
N THR A 453 20.19 36.74 6.80
CA THR A 453 21.60 37.09 6.64
C THR A 453 21.96 37.58 5.23
N PRO A 454 21.53 36.91 4.12
CA PRO A 454 21.82 37.38 2.77
C PRO A 454 21.21 38.75 2.43
N PHE A 455 20.08 39.10 3.04
CA PHE A 455 19.42 40.39 2.84
C PHE A 455 20.05 41.48 3.71
N ARG A 456 20.42 41.15 4.95
CA ARG A 456 21.16 42.05 5.85
C ARG A 456 22.49 42.49 5.22
N GLN A 457 23.29 41.53 4.78
CA GLN A 457 24.58 41.80 4.11
C GLN A 457 24.40 42.66 2.85
N TRP A 458 23.33 42.43 2.10
CA TRP A 458 23.05 43.27 0.94
C TRP A 458 22.71 44.71 1.34
N TYR A 459 21.82 44.88 2.32
CA TYR A 459 21.40 46.19 2.79
C TYR A 459 22.58 47.01 3.34
N GLU A 460 23.40 46.38 4.19
CA GLU A 460 24.58 47.00 4.79
C GLU A 460 25.59 47.43 3.71
N ASN A 461 25.79 46.63 2.67
CA ASN A 461 26.64 47.01 1.54
C ASN A 461 26.00 48.07 0.62
N HIS A 462 24.67 48.06 0.48
CA HIS A 462 23.95 48.96 -0.44
C HIS A 462 23.84 50.39 0.11
N TYR A 463 23.56 50.51 1.40
CA TYR A 463 23.32 51.78 2.09
C TYR A 463 24.46 52.21 3.02
N ALA A 464 25.38 51.30 3.36
CA ALA A 464 26.39 51.50 4.39
C ALA A 464 25.76 52.01 5.69
N LEU A 465 24.68 51.34 6.10
CA LEU A 465 23.96 51.54 7.35
C LEU A 465 23.62 50.16 7.94
N PRO A 466 23.64 50.00 9.28
CA PRO A 466 23.22 48.78 9.94
C PRO A 466 21.70 48.61 9.87
N ILE A 467 21.20 47.38 9.82
CA ILE A 467 19.77 47.04 9.90
C ILE A 467 19.50 45.95 10.94
N GLY A 468 18.45 46.15 11.75
CA GLY A 468 18.00 45.16 12.71
C GLY A 468 19.02 44.82 13.79
N ARG A 469 19.65 45.83 14.40
CA ARG A 469 20.50 45.66 15.59
C ARG A 469 19.82 46.20 16.84
N LYS A 470 20.07 45.56 17.99
CA LYS A 470 19.70 46.13 19.29
C LYS A 470 20.51 47.42 19.53
N LYS A 471 19.86 48.46 20.08
CA LYS A 471 20.54 49.71 20.45
C LYS A 471 21.72 49.39 21.38
N GLY A 472 22.94 49.75 20.99
CA GLY A 472 24.17 49.55 21.76
C GLY A 472 25.00 48.29 21.42
N ALA A 473 24.62 47.50 20.42
CA ALA A 473 25.44 46.37 19.98
C ALA A 473 26.75 46.83 19.31
N LYS A 474 27.91 46.32 19.76
CA LYS A 474 29.22 46.57 19.14
C LYS A 474 29.23 46.07 17.70
N LEU A 475 29.77 46.88 16.79
CA LEU A 475 30.02 46.50 15.39
C LEU A 475 31.21 45.53 15.35
N THR A 476 31.20 44.58 14.43
CA THR A 476 32.39 43.76 14.18
C THR A 476 33.39 44.53 13.31
N GLU A 477 34.69 44.20 13.40
CA GLU A 477 35.75 44.89 12.66
C GLU A 477 35.49 44.92 11.13
N GLN A 478 34.88 43.86 10.59
CA GLN A 478 34.50 43.77 9.18
C GLN A 478 33.37 44.74 8.81
N GLU A 479 32.44 45.00 9.72
CA GLU A 479 31.30 45.89 9.51
C GLU A 479 31.72 47.36 9.66
N GLU A 480 32.59 47.66 10.64
CA GLU A 480 33.19 48.99 10.79
C GLU A 480 34.02 49.36 9.54
N ALA A 481 34.77 48.41 8.98
CA ALA A 481 35.49 48.61 7.73
C ALA A 481 34.57 48.91 6.55
N ILE A 482 33.39 48.29 6.46
CA ILE A 482 32.40 48.55 5.40
C ILE A 482 31.72 49.91 5.58
N PHE A 483 31.40 50.30 6.82
CA PHE A 483 30.71 51.55 7.10
C PHE A 483 31.63 52.77 7.00
N ASN A 484 32.90 52.63 7.38
CA ASN A 484 33.90 53.69 7.39
C ASN A 484 34.89 53.62 6.21
N ALA A 485 34.64 52.75 5.22
CA ALA A 485 35.48 52.66 4.04
C ALA A 485 35.63 54.02 3.33
N THR A 486 36.87 54.45 3.11
CA THR A 486 37.19 55.62 2.28
C THR A 486 36.71 55.37 0.85
N ARG A 487 35.82 56.22 0.34
CA ARG A 487 35.18 56.07 -0.98
C ARG A 487 35.49 57.26 -1.86
N SER A 488 35.44 57.07 -3.18
CA SER A 488 35.56 58.18 -4.12
C SER A 488 34.37 59.14 -4.00
N LYS A 489 34.57 60.42 -4.30
CA LYS A 489 33.51 61.46 -4.25
C LYS A 489 32.25 61.06 -5.05
N ALA A 490 32.41 60.33 -6.15
CA ALA A 490 31.30 59.83 -6.96
C ALA A 490 30.50 58.72 -6.25
N ALA A 491 31.19 57.82 -5.54
CA ALA A 491 30.57 56.75 -4.76
C ALA A 491 29.86 57.30 -3.52
N GLU A 492 30.41 58.31 -2.85
CA GLU A 492 29.76 59.01 -1.74
C GLU A 492 28.47 59.70 -2.17
N LYS A 493 28.48 60.42 -3.30
CA LYS A 493 27.27 61.05 -3.87
C LYS A 493 26.20 60.00 -4.21
N LYS A 494 26.60 58.82 -4.71
CA LYS A 494 25.69 57.70 -5.00
C LYS A 494 25.09 57.12 -3.72
N LEU A 495 25.88 56.99 -2.66
CA LEU A 495 25.45 56.49 -1.37
C LEU A 495 24.49 57.46 -0.67
N ALA A 496 24.81 58.77 -0.69
CA ALA A 496 23.95 59.82 -0.13
C ALA A 496 22.55 59.79 -0.78
N LYS A 497 22.48 59.63 -2.11
CA LYS A 497 21.20 59.48 -2.82
C LYS A 497 20.42 58.23 -2.39
N ARG A 498 21.10 57.10 -2.17
CA ARG A 498 20.47 55.86 -1.71
C ARG A 498 19.96 55.95 -0.27
N ARG A 499 20.73 56.58 0.62
CA ARG A 499 20.37 56.72 2.04
C ARG A 499 19.03 57.43 2.28
N ILE A 500 18.58 58.25 1.33
CA ILE A 500 17.26 58.91 1.39
C ILE A 500 16.12 57.89 1.47
N THR A 501 16.22 56.77 0.76
CA THR A 501 15.20 55.71 0.72
C THR A 501 15.48 54.54 1.64
N ALA A 502 16.52 54.62 2.49
CA ALA A 502 16.98 53.48 3.29
C ALA A 502 16.01 53.10 4.43
N LYS A 503 14.99 53.90 4.72
CA LYS A 503 14.09 53.66 5.85
C LYS A 503 13.22 52.42 5.60
N VAL A 504 13.38 51.41 6.45
CA VAL A 504 12.60 50.17 6.44
C VAL A 504 11.43 50.27 7.42
N GLU A 505 10.35 49.53 7.15
CA GLU A 505 9.20 49.44 8.04
C GLU A 505 9.56 48.81 9.40
N PRO A 506 9.04 49.33 10.53
CA PRO A 506 9.41 48.84 11.87
C PRO A 506 9.19 47.34 12.10
N ALA A 507 8.09 46.78 11.57
CA ALA A 507 7.77 45.35 11.71
C ALA A 507 8.79 44.45 10.99
N LEU A 508 9.32 44.91 9.86
CA LEU A 508 10.35 44.20 9.12
C LEU A 508 11.73 44.37 9.78
N GLU A 509 12.01 45.54 10.35
CA GLU A 509 13.24 45.78 11.12
C GLU A 509 13.34 44.88 12.36
N GLU A 510 12.23 44.64 13.07
CA GLU A 510 12.15 43.67 14.17
C GLU A 510 12.48 42.24 13.70
N GLN A 511 12.03 41.84 12.50
CA GLN A 511 12.38 40.55 11.92
C GLN A 511 13.88 40.44 11.61
N PHE A 512 14.50 41.51 11.11
CA PHE A 512 15.96 41.56 10.95
C PHE A 512 16.71 41.42 12.27
N GLN A 513 16.18 41.94 13.39
CA GLN A 513 16.76 41.71 14.73
C GLN A 513 16.73 40.24 15.14
N SER A 514 15.66 39.52 14.77
CA SER A 514 15.55 38.09 15.04
C SER A 514 16.40 37.20 14.13
N GLY A 515 17.01 37.77 13.08
CA GLY A 515 17.76 37.04 12.05
C GLY A 515 16.90 36.20 11.11
N ARG A 516 15.58 36.39 11.13
CA ARG A 516 14.61 35.56 10.41
C ARG A 516 13.55 36.43 9.76
N LEU A 517 13.32 36.26 8.47
CA LEU A 517 12.27 36.98 7.73
C LEU A 517 11.11 36.04 7.39
N LEU A 518 9.89 36.57 7.35
CA LEU A 518 8.75 35.85 6.78
C LEU A 518 8.68 36.06 5.27
N ALA A 519 8.43 35.00 4.53
CA ALA A 519 8.33 35.02 3.08
C ALA A 519 7.18 34.14 2.57
N CYS A 520 6.60 34.50 1.43
CA CYS A 520 5.58 33.73 0.74
C CYS A 520 6.17 33.02 -0.47
N ILE A 521 5.92 31.71 -0.61
CA ILE A 521 6.34 30.93 -1.79
C ILE A 521 5.33 31.19 -2.93
N THR A 522 5.78 31.72 -4.07
CA THR A 522 4.93 31.97 -5.24
C THR A 522 5.04 30.88 -6.30
N SER A 523 6.20 30.24 -6.37
CA SER A 523 6.46 29.09 -7.22
C SER A 523 5.60 27.87 -6.84
N ARG A 524 5.58 26.85 -7.71
CA ARG A 524 4.99 25.54 -7.42
C ARG A 524 6.11 24.50 -7.31
N PRO A 525 6.75 24.37 -6.14
CA PRO A 525 7.97 23.56 -6.01
C PRO A 525 7.85 22.11 -6.51
N GLY A 526 6.70 21.47 -6.33
CA GLY A 526 6.44 20.11 -6.85
C GLY A 526 6.29 20.00 -8.38
N GLN A 527 6.27 21.13 -9.10
CA GLN A 527 6.16 21.19 -10.58
C GLN A 527 7.41 21.82 -11.23
N VAL A 528 7.99 22.83 -10.57
CA VAL A 528 9.11 23.62 -11.11
C VAL A 528 10.47 23.32 -10.45
N GLY A 529 10.48 22.63 -9.32
CA GLY A 529 11.72 22.18 -8.66
C GLY A 529 12.43 23.28 -7.88
N ARG A 530 11.78 24.43 -7.68
CA ARG A 530 12.31 25.62 -7.00
C ARG A 530 11.28 26.16 -6.02
N ALA A 531 11.74 26.76 -4.94
CA ALA A 531 10.93 27.42 -3.92
C ALA A 531 11.17 28.94 -3.96
N ASP A 532 10.82 29.54 -5.09
CA ASP A 532 10.93 30.98 -5.30
C ASP A 532 9.72 31.72 -4.70
N GLY A 533 9.95 32.92 -4.20
CA GLY A 533 8.98 33.70 -3.44
C GLY A 533 9.37 35.16 -3.22
N TYR A 534 8.70 35.82 -2.28
CA TYR A 534 9.02 37.20 -1.86
C TYR A 534 8.92 37.36 -0.34
N VAL A 535 9.68 38.30 0.21
CA VAL A 535 9.64 38.70 1.62
C VAL A 535 8.33 39.44 1.89
N LEU A 536 7.65 39.13 3.00
CA LEU A 536 6.41 39.79 3.38
C LEU A 536 6.69 41.18 3.97
N GLU A 537 5.92 42.17 3.53
CA GLU A 537 6.04 43.58 3.95
C GLU A 537 4.64 44.19 4.19
N GLY A 538 4.58 45.30 4.93
CA GLY A 538 3.36 46.09 5.12
C GLY A 538 2.20 45.34 5.76
N LYS A 539 0.98 45.67 5.30
CA LYS A 539 -0.27 45.07 5.79
C LYS A 539 -0.32 43.55 5.64
N GLU A 540 0.35 42.99 4.64
CA GLU A 540 0.42 41.54 4.44
C GLU A 540 1.24 40.88 5.57
N LEU A 541 2.38 41.46 5.91
CA LEU A 541 3.20 41.02 7.03
C LEU A 541 2.42 41.06 8.35
N GLU A 542 1.75 42.18 8.64
CA GLU A 542 0.93 42.33 9.86
C GLU A 542 -0.22 41.32 9.94
N PHE A 543 -0.85 41.01 8.80
CA PHE A 543 -1.93 40.02 8.73
C PHE A 543 -1.43 38.63 9.14
N TYR A 544 -0.30 38.18 8.57
CA TYR A 544 0.23 36.85 8.88
C TYR A 544 0.83 36.77 10.29
N LEU A 545 1.46 37.83 10.79
CA LEU A 545 1.92 37.90 12.18
C LEU A 545 0.76 37.72 13.17
N ARG A 546 -0.39 38.37 12.93
CA ARG A 546 -1.61 38.17 13.74
C ARG A 546 -2.13 36.74 13.67
N LYS A 547 -2.20 36.15 12.46
CA LYS A 547 -2.67 34.77 12.28
C LYS A 547 -1.77 33.73 12.96
N ILE A 548 -0.45 33.93 12.93
CA ILE A 548 0.52 33.04 13.57
C ILE A 548 0.44 33.17 15.10
N LYS A 549 0.34 34.41 15.64
CA LYS A 549 0.18 34.64 17.09
C LYS A 549 -1.12 34.02 17.64
N ALA A 550 -2.25 34.23 16.97
CA ALA A 550 -3.54 33.65 17.39
C ALA A 550 -3.58 32.12 17.38
N LYS A 551 -2.72 31.47 16.58
CA LYS A 551 -2.55 30.00 16.57
C LYS A 551 -1.68 29.48 17.70
N LYS A 552 -0.80 30.30 18.29
CA LYS A 552 0.05 29.90 19.42
C LYS A 552 -0.65 30.03 20.78
N SER A 553 -1.75 30.80 20.86
CA SER A 553 -2.53 30.98 22.10
C SER A 553 -3.73 30.04 22.21
N LYS A 554 -3.94 29.16 21.24
CA LYS A 554 -4.93 28.08 21.22
C LYS A 554 -4.20 26.76 21.19
#